data_AF-K2JRK9-F1
#
_entry.id   AF-K2JRK9-F1
#
_cell.length_a   1.000
_cell.length_b   1.000
_cell.length_c   1.000
_cell.angle_alpha   90.00
_cell.angle_beta   90.00
_cell.angle_gamma   90.00
#
_symmetry.space_group_name_H-M   'P 1'
#
loop_
_entity.id
_entity.type
_entity.pdbx_description
1 polymer ?
#
loop_
_entity_poly.entity_id
_entity_poly.type
_entity_poly.pdbx_seq_one_letter_code
_entity_poly.pdbx_strand_id
1 'polypeptide(L)'
;MAALNDSLTETLSAFLRDGDAVDMPGLIAELQEHAQICNTTRAMNKVSGVVGVEDNAQGFHKLLTTRILPVIELKLPSYSATAGQANLLDLVELLNALVAWETRSGVGFEIQRFRQQLADRLYGDIQRQTEAFIRRLDKADYAEMPQAGALILQLDAHIWLLEGFGQRQKMAELQNASARLARSIVRSVSRTLQGFLADGDMVRHFDVSAVLLYVEDLVVAMLRVLESTREEEAKGAAHPFILSLGEQIATANLADLDALLSYYLRALERALDTPKVSKDTFRIFSTHAGMTLRLLRGLARQGGQAKASGLYERGMQRVYGLQAKARSLHRDSAEPHIADKLALLEAITADFEKPLVQIIPSATDRL
;
A
#
# COMPACT_ATOMS: atom_id res chain seq x y z
N MET A 1 -12.08 -43.16 5.44
CA MET A 1 -11.71 -42.61 4.11
C MET A 1 -12.89 -41.97 3.41
N ALA A 2 -13.99 -42.67 3.07
CA ALA A 2 -15.17 -42.04 2.44
C ALA A 2 -15.72 -40.85 3.26
N ALA A 3 -15.98 -41.03 4.56
CA ALA A 3 -16.48 -39.95 5.43
C ALA A 3 -15.53 -38.74 5.53
N LEU A 4 -14.20 -38.96 5.50
CA LEU A 4 -13.21 -37.87 5.53
C LEU A 4 -13.17 -37.12 4.18
N ASN A 5 -13.36 -37.84 3.07
CA ASN A 5 -13.41 -37.26 1.74
C ASN A 5 -14.68 -36.40 1.54
N ASP A 6 -15.81 -36.87 2.05
CA ASP A 6 -17.08 -36.13 2.03
C ASP A 6 -16.99 -34.87 2.91
N SER A 7 -16.42 -34.99 4.13
CA SER A 7 -16.13 -33.85 5.02
C SER A 7 -15.26 -32.80 4.34
N LEU A 8 -14.11 -33.20 3.80
CA LEU A 8 -13.19 -32.29 3.09
C LEU A 8 -13.86 -31.59 1.91
N THR A 9 -14.68 -32.32 1.15
CA THR A 9 -15.41 -31.76 0.00
C THR A 9 -16.43 -30.71 0.45
N GLU A 10 -17.15 -30.97 1.53
CA GLU A 10 -18.12 -30.05 2.13
C GLU A 10 -17.44 -28.80 2.68
N THR A 11 -16.38 -28.97 3.48
CA THR A 11 -15.61 -27.86 4.08
C THR A 11 -14.93 -26.99 3.02
N LEU A 12 -14.34 -27.59 1.98
CA LEU A 12 -13.77 -26.84 0.85
C LEU A 12 -14.85 -26.08 0.06
N SER A 13 -16.02 -26.70 -0.14
CA SER A 13 -17.13 -26.05 -0.82
C SER A 13 -17.70 -24.89 0.01
N ALA A 14 -17.76 -25.03 1.34
CA ALA A 14 -18.19 -23.99 2.26
C ALA A 14 -17.20 -22.82 2.28
N PHE A 15 -15.89 -23.11 2.35
CA PHE A 15 -14.82 -22.11 2.26
C PHE A 15 -14.95 -21.29 0.98
N LEU A 16 -15.17 -21.97 -0.13
CA LEU A 16 -15.36 -21.34 -1.43
C LEU A 16 -16.72 -20.66 -1.62
N ARG A 17 -17.69 -20.77 -0.71
CA ARG A 17 -18.97 -20.06 -0.81
C ARG A 17 -19.00 -18.83 0.09
N ASP A 18 -18.75 -19.02 1.38
CA ASP A 18 -19.11 -18.03 2.41
C ASP A 18 -17.92 -17.35 3.08
N GLY A 19 -16.70 -17.89 2.98
CA GLY A 19 -15.44 -17.21 3.34
C GLY A 19 -15.17 -16.83 4.80
N ASP A 20 -16.20 -16.49 5.58
CA ASP A 20 -16.08 -15.86 6.90
C ASP A 20 -16.22 -16.84 8.08
N ALA A 21 -16.43 -18.14 7.84
CA ALA A 21 -16.79 -19.10 8.89
C ALA A 21 -16.07 -20.46 8.82
N VAL A 22 -15.05 -20.61 7.99
CA VAL A 22 -14.31 -21.88 7.93
C VAL A 22 -13.09 -21.82 8.85
N ASP A 23 -13.02 -22.77 9.78
CA ASP A 23 -11.84 -23.06 10.59
C ASP A 23 -10.70 -23.54 9.69
N MET A 24 -9.93 -22.58 9.17
CA MET A 24 -8.76 -22.85 8.31
C MET A 24 -7.75 -23.80 8.97
N PRO A 25 -7.37 -23.63 10.25
CA PRO A 25 -6.59 -24.63 10.97
C PRO A 25 -7.20 -26.04 10.95
N GLY A 26 -8.51 -26.16 11.18
CA GLY A 26 -9.25 -27.43 11.10
C GLY A 26 -9.19 -28.07 9.71
N LEU A 27 -9.47 -27.30 8.66
CA LEU A 27 -9.39 -27.77 7.27
C LEU A 27 -7.97 -28.22 6.89
N ILE A 28 -6.94 -27.48 7.31
CA ILE A 28 -5.54 -27.86 7.08
C ILE A 28 -5.22 -29.17 7.81
N ALA A 29 -5.70 -29.35 9.04
CA ALA A 29 -5.51 -30.58 9.80
C ALA A 29 -6.17 -31.78 9.11
N GLU A 30 -7.41 -31.64 8.62
CA GLU A 30 -8.11 -32.68 7.86
C GLU A 30 -7.37 -33.06 6.57
N LEU A 31 -6.84 -32.08 5.84
CA LEU A 31 -6.02 -32.32 4.65
C LEU A 31 -4.73 -33.08 4.99
N GLN A 32 -4.07 -32.72 6.10
CA GLN A 32 -2.86 -33.41 6.54
C GLN A 32 -3.13 -34.86 6.97
N GLU A 33 -4.21 -35.09 7.71
CA GLU A 33 -4.66 -36.42 8.11
C GLU A 33 -4.98 -37.27 6.87
N HIS A 34 -5.73 -36.73 5.93
CA HIS A 34 -6.06 -37.42 4.68
C HIS A 34 -4.81 -37.80 3.89
N ALA A 35 -3.84 -36.87 3.73
CA ALA A 35 -2.56 -37.16 3.08
C ALA A 35 -1.80 -38.30 3.78
N GLN A 36 -1.76 -38.30 5.11
CA GLN A 36 -1.06 -39.32 5.89
C GLN A 36 -1.72 -40.70 5.74
N ILE A 37 -3.05 -40.76 5.73
CA ILE A 37 -3.80 -41.99 5.47
C ILE A 37 -3.46 -42.52 4.07
N CYS A 38 -3.55 -41.66 3.03
CA CYS A 38 -3.22 -42.07 1.65
C CYS A 38 -1.79 -42.63 1.53
N ASN A 39 -0.81 -41.95 2.14
CA ASN A 39 0.59 -42.36 2.06
C ASN A 39 0.85 -43.68 2.83
N THR A 40 0.27 -43.82 4.03
CA THR A 40 0.36 -45.05 4.82
C THR A 40 -0.25 -46.23 4.07
N THR A 41 -1.43 -46.05 3.47
CA THR A 41 -2.06 -47.14 2.74
C THR A 41 -1.31 -47.49 1.45
N ARG A 42 -0.73 -46.50 0.76
CA ARG A 42 0.15 -46.76 -0.39
C ARG A 42 1.39 -47.58 0.01
N ALA A 43 2.00 -47.26 1.15
CA ALA A 43 3.13 -48.03 1.68
C ALA A 43 2.71 -49.48 2.00
N MET A 44 1.53 -49.68 2.60
CA MET A 44 1.00 -51.02 2.88
C MET A 44 0.68 -51.81 1.61
N ASN A 45 0.08 -51.21 0.59
CA ASN A 45 -0.24 -51.90 -0.68
C ASN A 45 1.01 -52.39 -1.41
N LYS A 46 2.13 -51.65 -1.33
CA LYS A 46 3.43 -52.11 -1.85
C LYS A 46 3.93 -53.38 -1.15
N VAL A 47 3.53 -53.58 0.12
CA VAL A 47 3.96 -54.72 0.93
C VAL A 47 2.96 -55.89 0.84
N SER A 48 1.66 -55.62 0.72
CA SER A 48 0.59 -56.62 0.82
C SER A 48 -0.01 -57.06 -0.52
N GLY A 49 0.23 -56.35 -1.62
CA GLY A 49 -0.34 -56.66 -2.94
C GLY A 49 -1.86 -56.42 -3.05
N VAL A 50 -2.47 -55.75 -2.07
CA VAL A 50 -3.92 -55.45 -2.06
C VAL A 50 -4.20 -54.27 -3.00
N VAL A 51 -4.93 -54.54 -4.08
CA VAL A 51 -5.34 -53.56 -5.11
C VAL A 51 -6.67 -52.93 -4.68
N GLY A 52 -6.72 -51.60 -4.50
CA GLY A 52 -7.99 -50.91 -4.23
C GLY A 52 -7.92 -49.56 -3.52
N VAL A 53 -6.73 -49.06 -3.15
CA VAL A 53 -6.62 -47.79 -2.39
C VAL A 53 -6.04 -46.62 -3.19
N GLU A 54 -5.36 -46.89 -4.31
CA GLU A 54 -4.92 -45.83 -5.24
C GLU A 54 -6.12 -45.03 -5.80
N ASP A 55 -7.30 -45.66 -5.90
CA ASP A 55 -8.54 -45.05 -6.38
C ASP A 55 -9.05 -43.90 -5.51
N ASN A 56 -8.80 -43.92 -4.19
CA ASN A 56 -9.30 -42.89 -3.28
C ASN A 56 -8.51 -41.59 -3.38
N ALA A 57 -7.17 -41.68 -3.43
CA ALA A 57 -6.32 -40.50 -3.58
C ALA A 57 -6.47 -39.89 -4.98
N GLN A 58 -6.59 -40.72 -6.03
CA GLN A 58 -6.92 -40.26 -7.38
C GLN A 58 -8.32 -39.66 -7.48
N GLY A 59 -9.31 -40.24 -6.79
CA GLY A 59 -10.67 -39.71 -6.72
C GLY A 59 -10.74 -38.32 -6.11
N PHE A 60 -10.06 -38.11 -4.97
CA PHE A 60 -9.97 -36.79 -4.34
C PHE A 60 -9.15 -35.80 -5.18
N HIS A 61 -8.02 -36.22 -5.75
CA HIS A 61 -7.24 -35.39 -6.67
C HIS A 61 -8.08 -34.92 -7.87
N LYS A 62 -8.86 -35.82 -8.46
CA LYS A 62 -9.81 -35.49 -9.53
C LYS A 62 -10.87 -34.49 -9.07
N LEU A 63 -11.40 -34.63 -7.86
CA LEU A 63 -12.35 -33.66 -7.30
C LEU A 63 -11.71 -32.29 -7.13
N LEU A 64 -10.50 -32.22 -6.56
CA LEU A 64 -9.76 -30.98 -6.37
C LEU A 64 -9.53 -30.28 -7.72
N THR A 65 -8.99 -31.00 -8.70
CA THR A 65 -8.65 -30.44 -10.01
C THR A 65 -9.85 -30.06 -10.87
N THR A 66 -10.96 -30.80 -10.79
CA THR A 66 -12.14 -30.56 -11.65
C THR A 66 -13.18 -29.64 -11.03
N ARG A 67 -13.22 -29.49 -9.69
CA ARG A 67 -14.24 -28.69 -9.00
C ARG A 67 -13.67 -27.55 -8.18
N ILE A 68 -12.59 -27.78 -7.45
CA ILE A 68 -12.07 -26.80 -6.48
C ILE A 68 -11.17 -25.77 -7.17
N LEU A 69 -10.17 -26.20 -7.96
CA LEU A 69 -9.26 -25.27 -8.64
C LEU A 69 -9.98 -24.29 -9.59
N PRO A 70 -10.98 -24.70 -10.40
CA PRO A 70 -11.70 -23.76 -11.26
C PRO A 70 -12.47 -22.68 -10.48
N VAL A 71 -13.01 -23.02 -9.29
CA VAL A 71 -13.71 -22.05 -8.44
C VAL A 71 -12.73 -21.06 -7.82
N ILE A 72 -11.56 -21.53 -7.39
CA ILE A 72 -10.47 -20.65 -6.95
C ILE A 72 -10.09 -19.69 -8.07
N GLU A 73 -9.88 -20.20 -9.29
CA GLU A 73 -9.52 -19.40 -10.46
C GLU A 73 -10.56 -18.30 -10.78
N LEU A 74 -11.85 -18.63 -10.69
CA LEU A 74 -12.94 -17.67 -10.91
C LEU A 74 -13.03 -16.59 -9.84
N LYS A 75 -12.66 -16.89 -8.59
CA LYS A 75 -12.75 -15.95 -7.48
C LYS A 75 -11.56 -14.99 -7.40
N LEU A 76 -10.38 -15.40 -7.85
CA LEU A 76 -9.14 -14.61 -7.81
C LEU A 76 -9.21 -13.18 -8.41
N PRO A 77 -9.86 -12.94 -9.58
CA PRO A 77 -10.00 -11.58 -10.13
C PRO A 77 -10.93 -10.67 -9.33
N SER A 78 -11.77 -11.25 -8.46
CA SER A 78 -12.83 -10.55 -7.73
C SER A 78 -12.42 -10.13 -6.32
N TYR A 79 -11.27 -10.59 -5.82
CA TYR A 79 -10.72 -10.16 -4.54
C TYR A 79 -10.13 -8.75 -4.66
N SER A 80 -11.03 -7.76 -4.72
CA SER A 80 -10.68 -6.39 -4.35
C SER A 80 -10.22 -6.41 -2.90
N ALA A 81 -9.10 -5.76 -2.59
CA ALA A 81 -8.57 -5.61 -1.23
C ALA A 81 -9.57 -4.98 -0.22
N THR A 82 -10.74 -4.53 -0.70
CA THR A 82 -11.79 -3.84 0.06
C THR A 82 -13.04 -4.68 0.33
N ALA A 83 -13.16 -5.90 -0.18
CA ALA A 83 -14.37 -6.73 0.00
C ALA A 83 -14.02 -8.01 0.79
N GLY A 84 -14.68 -8.22 1.93
CA GLY A 84 -14.54 -9.44 2.75
C GLY A 84 -15.01 -10.72 2.06
N GLN A 85 -14.79 -11.86 2.73
CA GLN A 85 -15.25 -13.24 2.42
C GLN A 85 -14.27 -14.21 1.73
N ALA A 86 -12.99 -14.02 1.99
CA ALA A 86 -11.95 -15.00 2.34
C ALA A 86 -10.68 -14.17 2.27
N ASN A 87 -9.86 -14.13 3.32
CA ASN A 87 -8.65 -13.32 3.25
C ASN A 87 -7.78 -13.92 2.13
N LEU A 88 -7.16 -13.07 1.30
CA LEU A 88 -6.18 -13.51 0.30
C LEU A 88 -5.10 -14.41 0.93
N LEU A 89 -4.83 -14.20 2.22
CA LEU A 89 -4.00 -15.05 3.06
C LEU A 89 -4.55 -16.47 3.23
N ASP A 90 -5.83 -16.64 3.54
CA ASP A 90 -6.47 -17.94 3.73
C ASP A 90 -6.42 -18.76 2.43
N LEU A 91 -6.59 -18.09 1.28
CA LEU A 91 -6.47 -18.74 -0.02
C LEU A 91 -5.05 -19.24 -0.30
N VAL A 92 -4.03 -18.44 0.07
CA VAL A 92 -2.62 -18.84 -0.03
C VAL A 92 -2.34 -20.04 0.87
N GLU A 93 -2.81 -20.01 2.12
CA GLU A 93 -2.66 -21.10 3.07
C GLU A 93 -3.31 -22.39 2.56
N LEU A 94 -4.53 -22.28 2.03
CA LEU A 94 -5.24 -23.41 1.42
C LEU A 94 -4.45 -23.99 0.24
N LEU A 95 -4.00 -23.17 -0.70
CA LEU A 95 -3.24 -23.64 -1.86
C LEU A 95 -1.93 -24.31 -1.44
N ASN A 96 -1.26 -23.79 -0.40
CA ASN A 96 -0.07 -24.42 0.16
C ASN A 96 -0.38 -25.76 0.82
N ALA A 97 -1.49 -25.87 1.56
CA ALA A 97 -1.94 -27.12 2.15
C ALA A 97 -2.30 -28.15 1.08
N LEU A 98 -2.97 -27.74 0.00
CA LEU A 98 -3.32 -28.62 -1.12
C LEU A 98 -2.07 -29.09 -1.89
N VAL A 99 -1.07 -28.25 -2.12
CA VAL A 99 0.22 -28.66 -2.71
C VAL A 99 0.98 -29.61 -1.80
N ALA A 100 0.98 -29.35 -0.48
CA ALA A 100 1.57 -30.25 0.49
C ALA A 100 0.86 -31.62 0.52
N TRP A 101 -0.48 -31.61 0.41
CA TRP A 101 -1.28 -32.82 0.27
C TRP A 101 -0.92 -33.58 -1.02
N GLU A 102 -0.85 -32.92 -2.18
CA GLU A 102 -0.48 -33.51 -3.48
C GLU A 102 0.89 -34.19 -3.42
N THR A 103 1.86 -33.50 -2.80
CA THR A 103 3.22 -34.00 -2.63
C THR A 103 3.26 -35.24 -1.73
N ARG A 104 2.52 -35.22 -0.61
CA ARG A 104 2.50 -36.32 0.38
C ARG A 104 1.71 -37.54 -0.10
N SER A 105 0.61 -37.33 -0.81
CA SER A 105 -0.16 -38.42 -1.42
C SER A 105 0.60 -39.03 -2.62
N GLY A 106 1.44 -38.22 -3.26
CA GLY A 106 2.22 -38.59 -4.43
C GLY A 106 1.33 -38.86 -5.64
N VAL A 107 0.25 -38.08 -5.78
CA VAL A 107 -0.74 -38.16 -6.85
C VAL A 107 -0.75 -36.84 -7.62
N GLY A 108 -0.23 -36.88 -8.85
CA GLY A 108 -0.29 -35.73 -9.76
C GLY A 108 0.67 -34.58 -9.44
N PHE A 109 0.57 -33.53 -10.23
CA PHE A 109 1.29 -32.24 -10.10
C PHE A 109 0.43 -31.04 -10.55
N GLU A 110 -0.86 -31.27 -10.75
CA GLU A 110 -1.83 -30.32 -11.29
C GLU A 110 -2.09 -29.17 -10.31
N ILE A 111 -2.12 -29.43 -9.00
CA ILE A 111 -2.31 -28.39 -7.99
C ILE A 111 -1.05 -27.52 -7.90
N GLN A 112 0.14 -28.15 -7.90
CA GLN A 112 1.41 -27.43 -7.97
C GLN A 112 1.52 -26.59 -9.24
N ARG A 113 1.15 -27.15 -10.40
CA ARG A 113 1.13 -26.42 -11.69
C ARG A 113 0.14 -25.27 -11.66
N PHE A 114 -1.05 -25.47 -11.10
CA PHE A 114 -2.06 -24.42 -10.94
C PHE A 114 -1.53 -23.27 -10.09
N ARG A 115 -0.92 -23.56 -8.93
CA ARG A 115 -0.31 -22.53 -8.07
C ARG A 115 0.78 -21.75 -8.81
N GLN A 116 1.61 -22.44 -9.60
CA GLN A 116 2.65 -21.77 -10.39
C GLN A 116 2.04 -20.86 -11.47
N GLN A 117 1.06 -21.35 -12.23
CA GLN A 117 0.35 -20.57 -13.25
C GLN A 117 -0.35 -19.35 -12.67
N LEU A 118 -0.93 -19.49 -11.49
CA LEU A 118 -1.53 -18.38 -10.75
C LEU A 118 -0.48 -17.34 -10.39
N ALA A 119 0.65 -17.76 -9.83
CA ALA A 119 1.76 -16.86 -9.51
C ALA A 119 2.32 -16.16 -10.76
N ASP A 120 2.42 -16.87 -11.89
CA ASP A 120 2.84 -16.28 -13.18
C ASP A 120 1.83 -15.21 -13.65
N ARG A 121 0.53 -15.50 -13.55
CA ARG A 121 -0.55 -14.57 -13.95
C ARG A 121 -0.58 -13.31 -13.09
N LEU A 122 -0.60 -13.48 -11.76
CA LEU A 122 -0.61 -12.36 -10.80
C LEU A 122 0.59 -11.43 -11.03
N TYR A 123 1.78 -12.01 -11.19
CA TYR A 123 3.00 -11.27 -11.50
C TYR A 123 2.90 -10.53 -12.85
N GLY A 124 2.50 -11.24 -13.92
CA GLY A 124 2.42 -10.66 -15.26
C GLY A 124 1.36 -9.56 -15.38
N ASP A 125 0.25 -9.67 -14.65
CA ASP A 125 -0.82 -8.67 -14.64
C ASP A 125 -0.38 -7.39 -13.93
N ILE A 126 0.13 -7.51 -12.69
CA ILE A 126 0.54 -6.34 -11.92
C ILE A 126 1.77 -5.65 -12.53
N GLN A 127 2.70 -6.41 -13.13
CA GLN A 127 3.84 -5.84 -13.83
C GLN A 127 3.38 -5.01 -15.04
N ARG A 128 2.49 -5.56 -15.88
CA ARG A 128 1.97 -4.83 -17.05
C ARG A 128 1.22 -3.56 -16.65
N GLN A 129 0.38 -3.64 -15.61
CA GLN A 129 -0.33 -2.49 -15.07
C GLN A 129 0.64 -1.42 -14.54
N THR A 130 1.66 -1.82 -13.78
CA THR A 130 2.70 -0.94 -13.24
C THR A 130 3.47 -0.22 -14.34
N GLU A 131 3.93 -0.96 -15.35
CA GLU A 131 4.66 -0.38 -16.47
C GLU A 131 3.80 0.56 -17.32
N ALA A 132 2.54 0.19 -17.56
CA ALA A 132 1.59 1.05 -18.28
C ALA A 132 1.33 2.34 -17.51
N PHE A 133 1.17 2.25 -16.19
CA PHE A 133 0.94 3.39 -15.32
C PHE A 133 2.16 4.32 -15.26
N ILE A 134 3.38 3.78 -15.13
CA ILE A 134 4.63 4.58 -15.18
C ILE A 134 4.72 5.33 -16.51
N ARG A 135 4.52 4.65 -17.65
CA ARG A 135 4.55 5.30 -18.98
C ARG A 135 3.51 6.41 -19.12
N ARG A 136 2.37 6.28 -18.44
CA ARG A 136 1.32 7.30 -18.43
C ARG A 136 1.71 8.48 -17.53
N LEU A 137 2.23 8.23 -16.33
CA LEU A 137 2.73 9.28 -15.44
C LEU A 137 3.84 10.11 -16.09
N ASP A 138 4.78 9.47 -16.80
CA ASP A 138 5.88 10.18 -17.46
C ASP A 138 5.37 11.22 -18.48
N LYS A 139 4.21 10.97 -19.10
CA LYS A 139 3.56 11.84 -20.09
C LYS A 139 2.51 12.79 -19.51
N ALA A 140 2.08 12.59 -18.27
CA ALA A 140 1.03 13.38 -17.66
C ALA A 140 1.57 14.74 -17.18
N ASP A 141 0.75 15.78 -17.32
CA ASP A 141 1.05 17.13 -16.81
C ASP A 141 0.75 17.27 -15.30
N TYR A 142 0.00 16.33 -14.73
CA TYR A 142 -0.37 16.29 -13.32
C TYR A 142 -0.16 14.90 -12.70
N ALA A 143 -0.05 14.85 -11.37
CA ALA A 143 0.11 13.61 -10.63
C ALA A 143 -1.24 12.92 -10.37
N GLU A 144 -1.41 11.70 -10.89
CA GLU A 144 -2.58 10.85 -10.66
C GLU A 144 -2.49 10.10 -9.31
N MET A 145 -2.50 10.85 -8.20
CA MET A 145 -2.26 10.32 -6.86
C MET A 145 -3.20 9.19 -6.40
N PRO A 146 -4.53 9.26 -6.54
CA PRO A 146 -5.41 8.18 -6.07
C PRO A 146 -5.14 6.85 -6.78
N GLN A 147 -4.88 6.88 -8.09
CA GLN A 147 -4.53 5.69 -8.85
C GLN A 147 -3.14 5.18 -8.48
N ALA A 148 -2.19 6.08 -8.20
CA ALA A 148 -0.86 5.74 -7.73
C ALA A 148 -0.87 5.03 -6.37
N GLY A 149 -1.62 5.55 -5.39
CA GLY A 149 -1.78 4.95 -4.06
C GLY A 149 -2.40 3.56 -4.13
N ALA A 150 -3.50 3.42 -4.89
CA ALA A 150 -4.15 2.13 -5.11
C ALA A 150 -3.20 1.09 -5.73
N LEU A 151 -2.39 1.50 -6.70
CA LEU A 151 -1.44 0.60 -7.37
C LEU A 151 -0.28 0.18 -6.47
N ILE A 152 0.21 1.07 -5.58
CA ILE A 152 1.21 0.69 -4.57
C ILE A 152 0.64 -0.38 -3.63
N LEU A 153 -0.58 -0.18 -3.11
CA LEU A 153 -1.22 -1.15 -2.24
C LEU A 153 -1.45 -2.50 -2.95
N GLN A 154 -1.84 -2.45 -4.23
CA GLN A 154 -1.97 -3.66 -5.05
C GLN A 154 -0.62 -4.38 -5.21
N LEU A 155 0.47 -3.66 -5.50
CA LEU A 155 1.81 -4.25 -5.59
C LEU A 155 2.21 -4.95 -4.29
N ASP A 156 1.94 -4.32 -3.15
CA ASP A 156 2.28 -4.87 -1.83
C ASP A 156 1.48 -6.14 -1.54
N ALA A 157 0.19 -6.16 -1.84
CA ALA A 157 -0.65 -7.36 -1.76
C ALA A 157 -0.13 -8.48 -2.67
N HIS A 158 0.31 -8.16 -3.90
CA HIS A 158 0.87 -9.16 -4.82
C HIS A 158 2.23 -9.68 -4.34
N ILE A 159 3.08 -8.85 -3.74
CA ILE A 159 4.35 -9.27 -3.14
C ILE A 159 4.08 -10.29 -2.02
N TRP A 160 3.13 -10.01 -1.14
CA TRP A 160 2.75 -10.92 -0.04
C TRP A 160 2.18 -12.24 -0.56
N LEU A 161 1.32 -12.20 -1.58
CA LEU A 161 0.81 -13.41 -2.22
C LEU A 161 1.92 -14.27 -2.83
N LEU A 162 2.87 -13.64 -3.54
CA LEU A 162 4.01 -14.32 -4.14
C LEU A 162 4.97 -14.89 -3.08
N GLU A 163 5.11 -14.22 -1.93
CA GLU A 163 5.82 -14.75 -0.77
C GLU A 163 5.18 -16.04 -0.27
N GLY A 164 3.87 -16.02 -0.10
CA GLY A 164 3.07 -17.18 0.24
C GLY A 164 3.26 -18.36 -0.73
N PHE A 165 3.44 -18.08 -2.02
CA PHE A 165 3.73 -19.11 -3.03
C PHE A 165 5.21 -19.49 -3.16
N GLY A 166 6.09 -18.91 -2.34
CA GLY A 166 7.54 -19.16 -2.36
C GLY A 166 8.28 -18.58 -3.57
N GLN A 167 7.70 -17.59 -4.26
CA GLN A 167 8.18 -17.05 -5.54
C GLN A 167 9.18 -15.90 -5.35
N ARG A 168 10.28 -16.17 -4.64
CA ARG A 168 11.26 -15.14 -4.21
C ARG A 168 11.79 -14.26 -5.34
N GLN A 169 12.07 -14.84 -6.51
CA GLN A 169 12.57 -14.07 -7.65
C GLN A 169 11.53 -13.04 -8.13
N LYS A 170 10.28 -13.46 -8.31
CA LYS A 170 9.20 -12.56 -8.75
C LYS A 170 8.90 -11.48 -7.71
N MET A 171 8.96 -11.81 -6.43
CA MET A 171 8.84 -10.81 -5.36
C MET A 171 9.91 -9.72 -5.50
N ALA A 172 11.18 -10.11 -5.67
CA ALA A 172 12.27 -9.14 -5.84
C ALA A 172 12.07 -8.27 -7.08
N GLU A 173 11.57 -8.85 -8.18
CA GLU A 173 11.24 -8.10 -9.39
C GLU A 173 10.08 -7.11 -9.16
N LEU A 174 9.03 -7.49 -8.42
CA LEU A 174 7.94 -6.58 -8.06
C LEU A 174 8.37 -5.50 -7.05
N GLN A 175 9.26 -5.81 -6.11
CA GLN A 175 9.86 -4.82 -5.20
C GLN A 175 10.63 -3.75 -6.00
N ASN A 176 11.42 -4.18 -7.00
CA ASN A 176 12.09 -3.26 -7.91
C ASN A 176 11.10 -2.43 -8.74
N ALA A 177 10.01 -3.04 -9.23
CA ALA A 177 8.95 -2.32 -9.93
C ALA A 177 8.24 -1.29 -9.03
N SER A 178 7.98 -1.64 -7.77
CA SER A 178 7.42 -0.76 -6.75
C SER A 178 8.33 0.44 -6.46
N ALA A 179 9.64 0.21 -6.29
CA ALA A 179 10.61 1.29 -6.15
C ALA A 179 10.65 2.23 -7.37
N ARG A 180 10.61 1.67 -8.59
CA ARG A 180 10.53 2.47 -9.83
C ARG A 180 9.24 3.28 -9.94
N LEU A 181 8.10 2.68 -9.59
CA LEU A 181 6.82 3.35 -9.55
C LEU A 181 6.84 4.51 -8.56
N ALA A 182 7.30 4.29 -7.32
CA ALA A 182 7.42 5.30 -6.29
C ALA A 182 8.28 6.49 -6.73
N ARG A 183 9.44 6.23 -7.34
CA ARG A 183 10.30 7.28 -7.94
C ARG A 183 9.57 8.09 -9.01
N SER A 184 8.77 7.43 -9.84
CA SER A 184 8.01 8.08 -10.93
C SER A 184 6.87 8.93 -10.37
N ILE A 185 6.17 8.46 -9.34
CA ILE A 185 5.13 9.22 -8.62
C ILE A 185 5.71 10.49 -8.02
N VAL A 186 6.80 10.37 -7.24
CA VAL A 186 7.43 11.52 -6.57
C VAL A 186 7.93 12.55 -7.59
N ARG A 187 8.51 12.11 -8.71
CA ARG A 187 8.89 13.02 -9.81
C ARG A 187 7.70 13.71 -10.43
N SER A 188 6.59 12.99 -10.64
CA SER A 188 5.38 13.58 -11.20
C SER A 188 4.82 14.66 -10.27
N VAL A 189 4.78 14.38 -8.97
CA VAL A 189 4.41 15.35 -7.94
C VAL A 189 5.33 16.57 -7.98
N SER A 190 6.64 16.37 -7.99
CA SER A 190 7.60 17.49 -8.11
C SER A 190 7.34 18.36 -9.35
N ARG A 191 7.07 17.76 -10.52
CA ARG A 191 6.69 18.52 -11.71
C ARG A 191 5.41 19.33 -11.51
N THR A 192 4.38 18.74 -10.89
CA THR A 192 3.12 19.46 -10.57
C THR A 192 3.38 20.65 -9.65
N LEU A 193 4.17 20.45 -8.59
CA LEU A 193 4.52 21.54 -7.65
C LEU A 193 5.32 22.64 -8.34
N GLN A 194 6.35 22.28 -9.11
CA GLN A 194 7.19 23.22 -9.85
C GLN A 194 6.39 23.99 -10.90
N GLY A 195 5.47 23.30 -11.60
CA GLY A 195 4.56 23.94 -12.54
C GLY A 195 3.73 25.02 -11.86
N PHE A 196 3.11 24.72 -10.71
CA PHE A 196 2.37 25.73 -9.97
C PHE A 196 3.26 26.89 -9.49
N LEU A 197 4.44 26.58 -8.93
CA LEU A 197 5.36 27.58 -8.39
C LEU A 197 5.95 28.51 -9.46
N ALA A 198 6.09 28.05 -10.71
CA ALA A 198 6.58 28.85 -11.82
C ALA A 198 5.54 29.82 -12.37
N ASP A 199 4.30 29.35 -12.59
CA ASP A 199 3.30 30.11 -13.34
C ASP A 199 2.25 30.79 -12.44
N GLY A 200 2.05 30.29 -11.20
CA GLY A 200 1.10 30.85 -10.24
C GLY A 200 -0.38 30.76 -10.63
N ASP A 201 -0.71 29.98 -11.66
CA ASP A 201 -2.07 29.78 -12.17
C ASP A 201 -2.94 28.95 -11.19
N MET A 202 -4.21 29.34 -11.08
CA MET A 202 -5.25 28.64 -10.33
C MET A 202 -5.54 27.23 -10.86
N VAL A 203 -5.40 26.97 -12.18
CA VAL A 203 -5.53 25.60 -12.73
C VAL A 203 -4.46 24.70 -12.12
N ARG A 204 -3.20 25.14 -12.11
CA ARG A 204 -2.11 24.37 -11.49
C ARG A 204 -2.24 24.30 -9.97
N HIS A 205 -2.83 25.31 -9.34
CA HIS A 205 -3.17 25.23 -7.92
C HIS A 205 -4.17 24.12 -7.63
N PHE A 206 -5.14 23.85 -8.53
CA PHE A 206 -6.05 22.72 -8.40
C PHE A 206 -5.31 21.39 -8.44
N ASP A 207 -4.35 21.23 -9.35
CA ASP A 207 -3.52 20.01 -9.44
C ASP A 207 -2.70 19.79 -8.15
N VAL A 208 -2.11 20.86 -7.60
CA VAL A 208 -1.41 20.79 -6.30
C VAL A 208 -2.38 20.44 -5.17
N SER A 209 -3.59 21.00 -5.18
CA SER A 209 -4.62 20.71 -4.19
C SER A 209 -5.00 19.23 -4.23
N ALA A 210 -5.16 18.67 -5.45
CA ALA A 210 -5.43 17.25 -5.65
C ALA A 210 -4.30 16.38 -5.07
N VAL A 211 -3.03 16.74 -5.28
CA VAL A 211 -1.90 16.04 -4.66
C VAL A 211 -1.96 16.09 -3.13
N LEU A 212 -2.24 17.27 -2.56
CA LEU A 212 -2.27 17.47 -1.11
C LEU A 212 -3.45 16.77 -0.41
N LEU A 213 -4.52 16.45 -1.14
CA LEU A 213 -5.61 15.61 -0.61
C LEU A 213 -5.17 14.16 -0.36
N TYR A 214 -4.15 13.68 -1.09
CA TYR A 214 -3.60 12.32 -0.99
C TYR A 214 -2.20 12.33 -0.34
N VAL A 215 -2.02 13.13 0.71
CA VAL A 215 -0.74 13.23 1.45
C VAL A 215 -0.26 11.89 1.98
N GLU A 216 -1.17 11.02 2.42
CA GLU A 216 -0.81 9.70 2.96
C GLU A 216 -0.19 8.80 1.88
N ASP A 217 -0.79 8.76 0.69
CA ASP A 217 -0.24 8.02 -0.46
C ASP A 217 1.13 8.58 -0.89
N LEU A 218 1.31 9.90 -0.83
CA LEU A 218 2.59 10.54 -1.12
C LEU A 218 3.65 10.21 -0.06
N VAL A 219 3.28 10.15 1.23
CA VAL A 219 4.18 9.68 2.30
C VAL A 219 4.63 8.26 1.99
N VAL A 220 3.71 7.34 1.66
CA VAL A 220 4.04 5.95 1.32
C VAL A 220 5.00 5.88 0.13
N ALA A 221 4.72 6.60 -0.96
CA ALA A 221 5.60 6.65 -2.11
C ALA A 221 7.00 7.16 -1.75
N MET A 222 7.09 8.24 -0.97
CA MET A 222 8.37 8.78 -0.51
C MET A 222 9.14 7.81 0.39
N LEU A 223 8.46 7.15 1.33
CA LEU A 223 9.08 6.13 2.18
C LEU A 223 9.64 4.97 1.36
N ARG A 224 8.91 4.52 0.33
CA ARG A 224 9.40 3.48 -0.59
C ARG A 224 10.63 3.93 -1.38
N VAL A 225 10.70 5.21 -1.79
CA VAL A 225 11.93 5.76 -2.42
C VAL A 225 13.10 5.69 -1.45
N LEU A 226 12.91 6.11 -0.19
CA LEU A 226 13.97 6.10 0.83
C LEU A 226 14.41 4.68 1.20
N GLU A 227 13.47 3.75 1.33
CA GLU A 227 13.76 2.34 1.59
C GLU A 227 14.59 1.72 0.46
N SER A 228 14.16 1.91 -0.79
CA SER A 228 14.89 1.42 -1.96
C SER A 228 16.32 1.97 -2.05
N THR A 229 16.52 3.20 -1.55
CA THR A 229 17.84 3.84 -1.53
C THR A 229 18.76 3.20 -0.51
N ARG A 230 18.26 2.97 0.71
CA ARG A 230 19.00 2.25 1.76
C ARG A 230 19.37 0.84 1.34
N GLU A 231 18.49 0.16 0.60
CA GLU A 231 18.81 -1.16 0.05
C GLU A 231 19.92 -1.11 -1.01
N GLU A 232 19.91 -0.12 -1.90
CA GLU A 232 20.98 0.10 -2.89
C GLU A 232 22.33 0.38 -2.19
N GLU A 233 22.33 1.18 -1.13
CA GLU A 233 23.50 1.43 -0.28
C GLU A 233 24.01 0.16 0.39
N ALA A 234 23.13 -0.62 1.02
CA ALA A 234 23.49 -1.87 1.70
C ALA A 234 24.07 -2.92 0.73
N LYS A 235 23.63 -2.90 -0.53
CA LYS A 235 24.16 -3.78 -1.61
C LYS A 235 25.48 -3.27 -2.20
N GLY A 236 26.04 -2.17 -1.69
CA GLY A 236 27.30 -1.58 -2.19
C GLY A 236 27.18 -0.92 -3.56
N ALA A 237 25.96 -0.66 -4.04
CA ALA A 237 25.72 0.02 -5.31
C ALA A 237 25.84 1.54 -5.18
N ALA A 238 25.88 2.08 -3.96
CA ALA A 238 26.10 3.50 -3.71
C ALA A 238 27.59 3.84 -3.73
N HIS A 239 27.98 4.69 -4.69
CA HIS A 239 29.30 5.30 -4.70
C HIS A 239 29.30 6.50 -3.73
N PRO A 240 30.28 6.65 -2.82
CA PRO A 240 30.25 7.65 -1.74
C PRO A 240 30.23 9.12 -2.21
N PHE A 241 30.42 9.38 -3.50
CA PHE A 241 30.42 10.71 -4.11
C PHE A 241 29.26 10.97 -5.08
N ILE A 242 28.40 9.97 -5.35
CA ILE A 242 27.28 10.10 -6.29
C ILE A 242 26.01 9.76 -5.52
N LEU A 243 25.14 10.78 -5.34
CA LEU A 243 23.82 10.56 -4.78
C LEU A 243 23.07 9.51 -5.61
N SER A 244 22.45 8.55 -4.94
CA SER A 244 21.60 7.60 -5.63
C SER A 244 20.43 8.33 -6.30
N LEU A 245 19.80 7.68 -7.28
CA LEU A 245 18.65 8.28 -7.95
C LEU A 245 17.50 8.56 -6.97
N GLY A 246 17.32 7.70 -5.97
CA GLY A 246 16.30 7.88 -4.93
C GLY A 246 16.61 9.07 -4.01
N GLU A 247 17.87 9.24 -3.61
CA GLU A 247 18.35 10.40 -2.84
C GLU A 247 18.13 11.72 -3.58
N GLN A 248 18.46 11.76 -4.87
CA GLN A 248 18.26 12.96 -5.70
C GLN A 248 16.78 13.33 -5.78
N ILE A 249 15.92 12.33 -6.02
CA ILE A 249 14.47 12.53 -6.10
C ILE A 249 13.90 13.01 -4.77
N ALA A 250 14.25 12.36 -3.66
CA ALA A 250 13.78 12.73 -2.33
C ALA A 250 14.26 14.14 -1.94
N THR A 251 15.52 14.47 -2.24
CA THR A 251 16.09 15.79 -1.95
C THR A 251 15.43 16.90 -2.76
N ALA A 252 15.18 16.67 -4.05
CA ALA A 252 14.47 17.61 -4.92
C ALA A 252 13.03 17.82 -4.44
N ASN A 253 12.31 16.74 -4.15
CA ASN A 253 10.94 16.83 -3.67
C ASN A 253 10.85 17.58 -2.33
N LEU A 254 11.77 17.36 -1.39
CA LEU A 254 11.82 18.13 -0.14
C LEU A 254 12.05 19.63 -0.39
N ALA A 255 12.82 20.00 -1.42
CA ALA A 255 13.02 21.40 -1.79
C ALA A 255 11.73 22.01 -2.39
N ASP A 256 11.03 21.26 -3.24
CA ASP A 256 9.74 21.68 -3.81
C ASP A 256 8.69 21.88 -2.70
N LEU A 257 8.64 20.98 -1.72
CA LEU A 257 7.76 21.09 -0.55
C LEU A 257 8.08 22.29 0.34
N ASP A 258 9.36 22.60 0.55
CA ASP A 258 9.79 23.80 1.27
C ASP A 258 9.35 25.08 0.55
N ALA A 259 9.54 25.12 -0.77
CA ALA A 259 9.12 26.24 -1.61
C ALA A 259 7.60 26.42 -1.57
N LEU A 260 6.84 25.32 -1.66
CA LEU A 260 5.38 25.31 -1.58
C LEU A 260 4.87 25.78 -0.21
N LEU A 261 5.42 25.24 0.87
CA LEU A 261 5.08 25.68 2.23
C LEU A 261 5.38 27.16 2.42
N SER A 262 6.56 27.59 1.96
CA SER A 262 6.96 29.00 2.02
C SER A 262 6.06 29.91 1.19
N TYR A 263 5.52 29.43 0.07
CA TYR A 263 4.51 30.14 -0.71
C TYR A 263 3.22 30.31 0.11
N TYR A 264 2.64 29.23 0.63
CA TYR A 264 1.39 29.30 1.39
C TYR A 264 1.50 30.14 2.65
N LEU A 265 2.58 30.01 3.41
CA LEU A 265 2.79 30.82 4.61
C LEU A 265 2.95 32.31 4.29
N ARG A 266 3.59 32.67 3.17
CA ARG A 266 3.65 34.08 2.71
C ARG A 266 2.29 34.59 2.25
N ALA A 267 1.49 33.76 1.60
CA ALA A 267 0.13 34.11 1.19
C ALA A 267 -0.76 34.38 2.41
N LEU A 268 -0.68 33.53 3.45
CA LEU A 268 -1.38 33.72 4.72
C LEU A 268 -0.95 35.00 5.43
N GLU A 269 0.36 35.27 5.48
CA GLU A 269 0.88 36.50 6.07
C GLU A 269 0.31 37.76 5.41
N ARG A 270 0.36 37.83 4.08
CA ARG A 270 -0.23 38.94 3.31
C ARG A 270 -1.74 39.05 3.50
N ALA A 271 -2.42 37.91 3.63
CA ALA A 271 -3.86 37.87 3.83
C ALA A 271 -4.28 38.31 5.24
N LEU A 272 -3.40 38.23 6.24
CA LEU A 272 -3.62 38.89 7.54
C LEU A 272 -3.53 40.41 7.41
N ASP A 273 -2.60 40.92 6.58
CA ASP A 273 -2.41 42.36 6.36
C ASP A 273 -3.45 42.98 5.41
N THR A 274 -4.26 42.15 4.73
CA THR A 274 -5.21 42.59 3.70
C THR A 274 -6.65 42.25 4.09
N PRO A 275 -7.46 43.22 4.54
CA PRO A 275 -8.84 42.98 4.99
C PRO A 275 -9.76 42.39 3.90
N LYS A 276 -9.44 42.66 2.63
CA LYS A 276 -10.24 42.22 1.46
C LYS A 276 -10.10 40.74 1.13
N VAL A 277 -9.12 40.02 1.70
CA VAL A 277 -8.98 38.58 1.45
C VAL A 277 -10.06 37.84 2.20
N SER A 278 -10.87 37.08 1.45
CA SER A 278 -11.98 36.30 1.99
C SER A 278 -11.50 35.23 2.97
N LYS A 279 -12.40 34.85 3.89
CA LYS A 279 -12.19 33.73 4.81
C LYS A 279 -11.93 32.42 4.06
N ASP A 280 -12.63 32.18 2.95
CA ASP A 280 -12.51 30.95 2.18
C ASP A 280 -11.12 30.82 1.52
N THR A 281 -10.61 31.91 0.94
CA THR A 281 -9.24 31.92 0.38
C THR A 281 -8.20 31.68 1.48
N PHE A 282 -8.38 32.30 2.66
CA PHE A 282 -7.50 32.07 3.80
C PHE A 282 -7.54 30.61 4.25
N ARG A 283 -8.74 30.01 4.34
CA ARG A 283 -8.94 28.60 4.70
C ARG A 283 -8.22 27.66 3.75
N ILE A 284 -8.31 27.89 2.44
CA ILE A 284 -7.63 27.06 1.42
C ILE A 284 -6.12 27.06 1.68
N PHE A 285 -5.50 28.24 1.83
CA PHE A 285 -4.06 28.33 2.08
C PHE A 285 -3.66 27.75 3.44
N SER A 286 -4.48 27.91 4.48
CA SER A 286 -4.20 27.32 5.80
C SER A 286 -4.27 25.79 5.75
N THR A 287 -5.27 25.24 5.07
CA THR A 287 -5.41 23.80 4.85
C THR A 287 -4.22 23.24 4.07
N HIS A 288 -3.80 23.88 2.98
CA HIS A 288 -2.66 23.41 2.19
C HIS A 288 -1.32 23.53 2.94
N ALA A 289 -1.13 24.61 3.71
CA ALA A 289 0.04 24.72 4.60
C ALA A 289 0.05 23.59 5.65
N GLY A 290 -1.11 23.29 6.26
CA GLY A 290 -1.26 22.19 7.21
C GLY A 290 -0.98 20.81 6.59
N MET A 291 -1.50 20.54 5.39
CA MET A 291 -1.24 19.30 4.64
C MET A 291 0.24 19.14 4.30
N THR A 292 0.91 20.22 3.86
CA THR A 292 2.35 20.21 3.56
C THR A 292 3.18 19.95 4.82
N LEU A 293 2.81 20.57 5.95
CA LEU A 293 3.43 20.31 7.25
C LEU A 293 3.21 18.86 7.73
N ARG A 294 2.05 18.28 7.47
CA ARG A 294 1.74 16.86 7.77
C ARG A 294 2.63 15.91 6.97
N LEU A 295 2.81 16.18 5.69
CA LEU A 295 3.73 15.43 4.83
C LEU A 295 5.16 15.51 5.38
N LEU A 296 5.68 16.72 5.66
CA LEU A 296 7.02 16.91 6.21
C LEU A 296 7.20 16.19 7.56
N ARG A 297 6.20 16.23 8.43
CA ARG A 297 6.19 15.50 9.71
C ARG A 297 6.22 14.00 9.52
N GLY A 298 5.44 13.47 8.58
CA GLY A 298 5.43 12.04 8.21
C GLY A 298 6.83 11.58 7.79
N LEU A 299 7.45 12.33 6.88
CA LEU A 299 8.82 12.05 6.42
C LEU A 299 9.88 12.18 7.53
N ALA A 300 9.73 13.15 8.42
CA ALA A 300 10.63 13.31 9.57
C ALA A 300 10.55 12.12 10.53
N ARG A 301 9.33 11.69 10.89
CA ARG A 301 9.11 10.63 11.89
C ARG A 301 9.32 9.22 11.35
N GLN A 302 8.72 8.91 10.21
CA GLN A 302 8.74 7.55 9.65
C GLN A 302 9.97 7.34 8.75
N GLY A 303 10.38 8.37 8.01
CA GLY A 303 11.54 8.31 7.13
C GLY A 303 12.87 8.56 7.83
N GLY A 304 12.87 9.14 9.04
CA GLY A 304 14.09 9.56 9.73
C GLY A 304 14.84 10.68 9.00
N GLN A 305 14.16 11.45 8.15
CA GLN A 305 14.77 12.49 7.33
C GLN A 305 15.01 13.76 8.15
N ALA A 306 16.25 13.95 8.62
CA ALA A 306 16.64 15.12 9.41
C ALA A 306 16.30 16.45 8.70
N LYS A 307 16.47 16.50 7.37
CA LYS A 307 16.10 17.67 6.56
C LYS A 307 14.60 17.96 6.61
N ALA A 308 13.75 16.92 6.56
CA ALA A 308 12.31 17.09 6.69
C ALA A 308 11.91 17.58 8.09
N SER A 309 12.59 17.12 9.15
CA SER A 309 12.38 17.62 10.52
C SER A 309 12.68 19.12 10.61
N GLY A 310 13.84 19.55 10.11
CA GLY A 310 14.21 20.97 10.13
C GLY A 310 13.25 21.85 9.32
N LEU A 311 12.74 21.35 8.19
CA LEU A 311 11.71 22.04 7.40
C LEU A 311 10.39 22.16 8.14
N TYR A 312 9.93 21.05 8.74
CA TYR A 312 8.72 21.02 9.56
C TYR A 312 8.81 22.01 10.73
N GLU A 313 9.91 21.98 11.49
CA GLU A 313 10.13 22.87 12.65
C GLU A 313 10.11 24.34 12.25
N ARG A 314 10.84 24.72 11.19
CA ARG A 314 10.82 26.11 10.66
C ARG A 314 9.42 26.52 10.22
N GLY A 315 8.70 25.62 9.54
CA GLY A 315 7.33 25.86 9.12
C GLY A 315 6.38 26.10 10.29
N MET A 316 6.45 25.25 11.32
CA MET A 316 5.66 25.39 12.55
C MET A 316 5.98 26.69 13.30
N GLN A 317 7.27 27.07 13.42
CA GLN A 317 7.67 28.35 14.01
C GLN A 317 7.03 29.54 13.28
N ARG A 318 6.98 29.50 11.94
CA ARG A 318 6.30 30.53 11.15
C ARG A 318 4.79 30.54 11.39
N VAL A 319 4.14 29.39 11.52
CA VAL A 319 2.71 29.31 11.87
C VAL A 319 2.44 29.97 13.22
N TYR A 320 3.25 29.66 14.26
CA TYR A 320 3.13 30.32 15.56
C TYR A 320 3.36 31.83 15.49
N GLY A 321 4.30 32.29 14.66
CA GLY A 321 4.50 33.72 14.37
C GLY A 321 3.27 34.39 13.76
N LEU A 322 2.60 33.72 12.81
CA LEU A 322 1.36 34.20 12.20
C LEU A 322 0.20 34.23 13.21
N GLN A 323 0.10 33.23 14.10
CA GLN A 323 -0.89 33.24 15.18
C GLN A 323 -0.66 34.42 16.15
N ALA A 324 0.59 34.68 16.53
CA ALA A 324 0.93 35.81 17.39
C ALA A 324 0.57 37.15 16.74
N LYS A 325 0.87 37.31 15.43
CA LYS A 325 0.49 38.48 14.63
C LYS A 325 -1.03 38.65 14.59
N ALA A 326 -1.77 37.60 14.27
CA ALA A 326 -3.23 37.61 14.22
C ALA A 326 -3.86 37.96 15.59
N ARG A 327 -3.30 37.46 16.69
CA ARG A 327 -3.73 37.81 18.06
C ARG A 327 -3.45 39.27 18.44
N SER A 328 -2.39 39.87 17.91
CA SER A 328 -2.14 41.31 18.08
C SER A 328 -3.20 42.11 17.32
N LEU A 329 -3.38 41.80 16.03
CA LEU A 329 -4.37 42.46 15.19
C LEU A 329 -5.79 42.33 15.75
N HIS A 330 -6.16 41.17 16.29
CA HIS A 330 -7.47 40.96 16.91
C HIS A 330 -7.69 41.78 18.18
N ARG A 331 -6.63 42.07 18.95
CA ARG A 331 -6.72 42.94 20.14
C ARG A 331 -6.88 44.40 19.76
N ASP A 332 -6.25 44.80 18.66
CA ASP A 332 -6.24 46.19 18.18
C ASP A 332 -7.43 46.52 17.26
N SER A 333 -8.12 45.50 16.73
CA SER A 333 -9.21 45.61 15.74
C SER A 333 -10.48 44.91 16.23
N ALA A 334 -11.63 45.62 16.18
CA ALA A 334 -12.95 45.03 16.41
C ALA A 334 -13.48 44.21 15.21
N GLU A 335 -12.63 43.88 14.23
CA GLU A 335 -13.06 43.24 13.00
C GLU A 335 -13.24 41.72 13.16
N PRO A 336 -14.46 41.18 12.94
CA PRO A 336 -14.76 39.77 13.19
C PRO A 336 -14.01 38.78 12.30
N HIS A 337 -13.49 39.24 11.15
CA HIS A 337 -12.80 38.39 10.20
C HIS A 337 -11.38 37.97 10.64
N ILE A 338 -10.75 38.69 11.59
CA ILE A 338 -9.42 38.31 12.12
C ILE A 338 -9.54 37.14 13.10
N ALA A 339 -10.60 37.08 13.90
CA ALA A 339 -10.86 35.94 14.80
C ALA A 339 -11.00 34.63 14.02
N ASP A 340 -11.70 34.67 12.89
CA ASP A 340 -11.85 33.55 11.98
C ASP A 340 -10.51 33.09 11.37
N LYS A 341 -9.66 34.03 10.94
CA LYS A 341 -8.32 33.72 10.41
C LYS A 341 -7.40 33.13 11.48
N LEU A 342 -7.49 33.63 12.71
CA LEU A 342 -6.75 33.08 13.85
C LEU A 342 -7.16 31.63 14.12
N ALA A 343 -8.47 31.33 14.18
CA ALA A 343 -8.97 29.98 14.41
C ALA A 343 -8.47 28.99 13.34
N LEU A 344 -8.37 29.42 12.08
CA LEU A 344 -7.82 28.60 10.98
C LEU A 344 -6.32 28.33 11.15
N LEU A 345 -5.54 29.31 11.64
CA LEU A 345 -4.12 29.10 11.96
C LEU A 345 -3.94 28.19 13.17
N GLU A 346 -4.80 28.29 14.17
CA GLU A 346 -4.79 27.43 15.36
C GLU A 346 -5.18 25.98 15.02
N ALA A 347 -6.08 25.78 14.06
CA ALA A 347 -6.43 24.46 13.53
C ALA A 347 -5.22 23.74 12.92
N ILE A 348 -4.30 24.47 12.24
CA ILE A 348 -3.05 23.89 11.73
C ILE A 348 -2.27 23.24 12.87
N THR A 349 -2.10 23.94 13.99
CA THR A 349 -1.32 23.43 15.13
C THR A 349 -2.03 22.32 15.90
N ALA A 350 -3.35 22.43 16.07
CA ALA A 350 -4.16 21.45 16.82
C ALA A 350 -4.15 20.06 16.16
N ASP A 351 -4.12 20.01 14.82
CA ASP A 351 -4.03 18.76 14.06
C ASP A 351 -2.72 17.98 14.33
N PHE A 352 -1.69 18.62 14.88
CA PHE A 352 -0.42 17.96 15.19
C PHE A 352 -0.31 17.46 16.64
N GLU A 353 -1.19 17.89 17.53
CA GLU A 353 -1.26 17.38 18.90
C GLU A 353 -1.89 15.98 18.95
N LYS A 354 -2.59 15.57 17.89
CA LYS A 354 -3.12 14.21 17.73
C LYS A 354 -2.04 13.26 17.17
N PRO A 355 -1.94 12.01 17.68
CA PRO A 355 -1.09 11.00 17.08
C PRO A 355 -1.57 10.67 15.66
N LEU A 356 -0.62 10.51 14.73
CA LEU A 356 -0.86 10.19 13.31
C LEU A 356 -1.49 8.79 13.09
N VAL A 357 -1.73 8.01 14.16
CA VAL A 357 -2.15 6.61 14.09
C VAL A 357 -3.47 6.42 14.82
N GLN A 358 -4.57 6.51 14.07
CA GLN A 358 -5.84 5.82 14.37
C GLN A 358 -6.53 5.33 13.07
N ILE A 359 -5.75 4.96 12.03
CA ILE A 359 -6.29 4.38 10.77
C ILE A 359 -5.56 3.07 10.38
N ILE A 360 -4.85 2.45 11.31
CA ILE A 360 -4.56 1.00 11.24
C ILE A 360 -5.19 0.41 12.50
N PRO A 361 -6.18 -0.49 12.40
CA PRO A 361 -6.67 -1.20 13.56
C PRO A 361 -5.47 -1.90 14.20
N SER A 362 -5.14 -1.56 15.44
CA SER A 362 -4.18 -2.32 16.21
C SER A 362 -4.70 -3.74 16.33
N ALA A 363 -3.95 -4.70 15.78
CA ALA A 363 -4.24 -6.13 15.86
C ALA A 363 -4.18 -6.70 17.30
N THR A 364 -4.11 -5.84 18.32
CA THR A 364 -4.02 -6.21 19.74
C THR A 364 -5.35 -6.12 20.51
N ASP A 365 -6.46 -5.71 19.87
CA ASP A 365 -7.79 -5.70 20.52
C ASP A 365 -8.63 -6.94 20.17
N ARG A 366 -7.98 -8.05 19.80
CA ARG A 366 -8.60 -9.38 19.79
C ARG A 366 -7.70 -10.35 20.56
N LEU A 367 -7.77 -10.26 21.89
CA LEU A 367 -7.52 -11.38 22.79
C LEU A 367 -8.86 -11.79 23.42
#